data_AF-A0A177IAC8-F1
#
_entry.id   AF-A0A177IAC8-F1
#
_cell.length_a   1.000
_cell.length_b   1.000
_cell.length_c   1.000
_cell.angle_alpha   90.00
_cell.angle_beta   90.00
_cell.angle_gamma   90.00
#
_symmetry.space_group_name_H-M   'P 1'
#
loop_
_entity.id
_entity.type
_entity.pdbx_description
1 polymer ?
#
loop_
_entity_poly.entity_id
_entity_poly.type
_entity_poly.pdbx_seq_one_letter_code
_entity_poly.pdbx_strand_id
1 'polypeptide(L)'
;MEKFTTHTGIGVPLRYSNVDTDQIIPAVYLKSVKRTGFQDGLFSNWRKDENFVLNQEPYKNGSVLFAGADFGTGSSREHAVWALGDYGFKAVFSSRFADIFRGNSGKAGMLTGLMEQEDIELIWKQLESGDTEVTVDLEARTVTVGGNVYSFDIDDYTRWRLMEGLDDIGLTLRDENAISNFENKRPAFKPAVAPGSGPVAQV
;
A
#
# COMPACT_ATOMS: atom_id res chain seq x y z
N MET A 1 -6.32 10.12 2.93
CA MET A 1 -5.12 9.49 2.32
C MET A 1 -4.20 10.57 1.74
N GLU A 2 -2.87 10.36 1.68
CA GLU A 2 -1.94 11.28 0.99
C GLU A 2 -2.03 11.09 -0.54
N LYS A 3 -1.90 12.17 -1.33
CA LYS A 3 -1.85 12.07 -2.80
C LYS A 3 -0.56 11.38 -3.23
N PHE A 4 -0.66 10.43 -4.16
CA PHE A 4 0.48 9.80 -4.80
C PHE A 4 0.50 10.18 -6.28
N THR A 5 1.55 10.88 -6.72
CA THR A 5 1.78 11.21 -8.14
C THR A 5 3.15 10.68 -8.56
N THR A 6 4.20 11.18 -7.92
CA THR A 6 5.57 10.71 -8.10
C THR A 6 6.18 10.45 -6.73
N HIS A 7 6.96 9.37 -6.61
CA HIS A 7 7.70 9.04 -5.40
C HIS A 7 9.12 8.62 -5.76
N THR A 8 10.13 9.25 -5.15
CA THR A 8 11.53 8.82 -5.26
C THR A 8 12.00 8.33 -3.90
N GLY A 9 12.62 7.16 -3.87
CA GLY A 9 13.19 6.61 -2.65
C GLY A 9 13.98 5.33 -2.87
N ILE A 10 14.40 4.68 -1.78
CA ILE A 10 15.21 3.46 -1.86
C ILE A 10 14.36 2.27 -2.28
N GLY A 11 14.78 1.60 -3.36
CA GLY A 11 14.24 0.34 -3.84
C GLY A 11 14.77 -0.85 -3.05
N VAL A 12 13.90 -1.80 -2.72
CA VAL A 12 14.24 -3.01 -1.94
C VAL A 12 13.99 -4.26 -2.78
N PRO A 13 15.03 -5.07 -3.04
CA PRO A 13 14.88 -6.35 -3.74
C PRO A 13 14.46 -7.46 -2.76
N LEU A 14 13.19 -7.86 -2.78
CA LEU A 14 12.67 -8.97 -1.99
C LEU A 14 12.46 -10.20 -2.89
N ARG A 15 13.47 -11.05 -3.00
CA ARG A 15 13.48 -12.25 -3.84
C ARG A 15 12.68 -13.42 -3.26
N TYR A 16 11.44 -13.16 -2.84
CA TYR A 16 10.51 -14.15 -2.33
C TYR A 16 9.20 -14.08 -3.11
N SER A 17 8.70 -15.25 -3.51
CA SER A 17 7.36 -15.43 -4.08
C SER A 17 6.42 -16.04 -3.04
N ASN A 18 5.12 -15.95 -3.28
CA ASN A 18 4.07 -16.45 -2.38
C ASN A 18 4.17 -15.85 -0.96
N VAL A 19 4.59 -14.58 -0.88
CA VAL A 19 4.72 -13.90 0.41
C VAL A 19 3.33 -13.71 1.00
N ASP A 20 3.03 -14.45 2.06
CA ASP A 20 1.70 -14.44 2.68
C ASP A 20 1.54 -13.34 3.74
N THR A 21 0.31 -13.04 4.12
CA THR A 21 0.00 -12.01 5.12
C THR A 21 0.54 -12.28 6.53
N ASP A 22 0.74 -13.53 6.93
CA ASP A 22 1.41 -13.88 8.20
C ASP A 22 2.92 -13.61 8.15
N GLN A 23 3.53 -13.77 6.97
CA GLN A 23 4.93 -13.42 6.74
C GLN A 23 5.13 -11.91 6.74
N ILE A 24 4.23 -11.15 6.09
CA ILE A 24 4.25 -9.69 6.12
C ILE A 24 4.07 -9.19 7.55
N ILE A 25 3.07 -9.70 8.29
CA ILE A 25 2.89 -9.38 9.71
C ILE A 25 2.31 -10.57 10.49
N PRO A 26 3.07 -11.14 11.43
CA PRO A 26 2.59 -12.30 12.20
C PRO A 26 1.38 -11.98 13.08
N ALA A 27 0.48 -12.95 13.23
CA ALA A 27 -0.75 -12.82 14.01
C ALA A 27 -0.58 -12.29 15.44
N VAL A 28 0.59 -12.48 16.07
CA VAL A 28 0.88 -11.99 17.43
C VAL A 28 0.81 -10.46 17.55
N TYR A 29 1.08 -9.73 16.46
CA TYR A 29 1.00 -8.27 16.41
C TYR A 29 -0.44 -7.77 16.25
N LEU A 30 -1.37 -8.64 15.86
CA LEU A 30 -2.77 -8.28 15.56
C LEU A 30 -3.68 -8.25 16.80
N LYS A 31 -3.10 -8.40 17.99
CA LYS A 31 -3.80 -8.24 19.28
C LYS A 31 -3.91 -6.78 19.71
N SER A 32 -3.18 -5.88 19.05
CA SER A 32 -3.25 -4.44 19.30
C SER A 32 -4.56 -3.87 18.80
N VAL A 33 -5.18 -2.97 19.57
CA VAL A 33 -6.34 -2.17 19.15
C VAL A 33 -5.95 -0.82 18.55
N LYS A 34 -4.65 -0.52 18.49
CA LYS A 34 -4.14 0.71 17.86
C LYS A 34 -4.16 0.57 16.34
N ARG A 35 -4.29 1.70 15.65
CA ARG A 35 -4.25 1.79 14.19
C ARG A 35 -2.84 2.04 13.63
N THR A 36 -1.86 2.27 14.49
CA THR A 36 -0.47 2.59 14.13
C THR A 36 0.50 1.80 15.01
N GLY A 37 1.76 1.73 14.59
CA GLY A 37 2.83 1.05 15.32
C GLY A 37 3.10 -0.36 14.81
N PHE A 38 2.69 -0.68 13.57
CA PHE A 38 2.84 -2.02 13.00
C PHE A 38 4.18 -2.22 12.28
N GLN A 39 5.03 -1.20 12.17
CA GLN A 39 6.35 -1.28 11.53
C GLN A 39 7.29 -2.29 12.18
N ASP A 40 7.16 -2.52 13.49
CA ASP A 40 7.94 -3.54 14.22
C ASP A 40 7.48 -4.97 13.89
N GLY A 41 6.23 -5.11 13.43
CA GLY A 41 5.66 -6.36 12.98
C GLY A 41 6.06 -6.74 11.56
N LEU A 42 6.36 -5.74 10.70
CA LEU A 42 6.69 -5.95 9.29
C LEU A 42 7.86 -6.90 9.13
N PHE A 43 7.62 -8.04 8.49
CA PHE A 43 8.58 -9.14 8.28
C PHE A 43 9.36 -9.53 9.54
N SER A 44 8.77 -9.35 10.72
CA SER A 44 9.45 -9.52 12.02
C SER A 44 10.10 -10.88 12.21
N ASN A 45 9.52 -11.96 11.67
CA ASN A 45 10.14 -13.27 11.70
C ASN A 45 11.39 -13.38 10.81
N TRP A 46 11.37 -12.75 9.64
CA TRP A 46 12.52 -12.73 8.71
C TRP A 46 13.61 -11.76 9.17
N ARG A 47 13.22 -10.62 9.74
CA ARG A 47 14.14 -9.61 10.31
C ARG A 47 14.91 -10.09 11.54
N LYS A 48 14.66 -11.30 12.04
CA LYS A 48 15.53 -11.97 13.04
C LYS A 48 16.87 -12.38 12.43
N ASP A 49 16.91 -12.64 11.12
CA ASP A 49 18.16 -12.84 10.39
C ASP A 49 18.78 -11.47 10.09
N GLU A 50 20.00 -11.25 10.58
CA GLU A 50 20.73 -10.00 10.34
C GLU A 50 20.97 -9.77 8.85
N ASN A 51 21.07 -10.82 8.04
CA ASN A 51 21.28 -10.75 6.59
C ASN A 51 20.00 -10.50 5.79
N PHE A 52 18.83 -10.45 6.44
CA PHE A 52 17.59 -10.15 5.75
C PHE A 52 17.64 -8.74 5.13
N VAL A 53 17.11 -8.59 3.91
CA VAL A 53 17.29 -7.38 3.09
C VAL A 53 16.92 -6.08 3.82
N LEU A 54 15.84 -6.05 4.60
CA LEU A 54 15.42 -4.84 5.35
C LEU A 54 16.28 -4.52 6.58
N ASN A 55 17.27 -5.35 6.91
CA ASN A 55 18.26 -5.07 7.93
C ASN A 55 19.58 -4.52 7.34
N GLN A 56 19.72 -4.54 6.01
CA GLN A 56 20.93 -4.13 5.30
C GLN A 56 20.81 -2.67 4.82
N GLU A 57 21.89 -1.90 4.90
CA GLU A 57 21.94 -0.59 4.26
C GLU A 57 22.20 -0.74 2.75
N PRO A 58 21.54 0.06 1.88
CA PRO A 58 20.61 1.15 2.21
C PRO A 58 19.14 0.71 2.38
N TYR A 59 18.82 -0.56 2.13
CA TYR A 59 17.46 -1.10 2.06
C TYR A 59 16.62 -0.99 3.33
N LYS A 60 17.26 -0.84 4.49
CA LYS A 60 16.60 -0.57 5.77
C LYS A 60 15.74 0.71 5.75
N ASN A 61 16.09 1.66 4.89
CA ASN A 61 15.33 2.90 4.67
C ASN A 61 14.49 2.83 3.37
N GLY A 62 14.21 1.61 2.91
CA GLY A 62 13.43 1.31 1.73
C GLY A 62 12.02 1.86 1.75
N SER A 63 11.56 2.38 0.61
CA SER A 63 10.18 2.87 0.44
C SER A 63 9.51 2.35 -0.84
N VAL A 64 10.24 1.63 -1.70
CA VAL A 64 9.71 0.95 -2.89
C VAL A 64 10.13 -0.53 -2.83
N LEU A 65 9.16 -1.44 -2.76
CA LEU A 65 9.43 -2.88 -2.65
C LEU A 65 9.25 -3.58 -4.00
N PHE A 66 10.23 -4.39 -4.41
CA PHE A 66 10.13 -5.27 -5.58
C PHE A 66 10.12 -6.72 -5.11
N ALA A 67 8.96 -7.37 -5.18
CA ALA A 67 8.75 -8.73 -4.70
C ALA A 67 8.52 -9.73 -5.84
N GLY A 68 8.71 -11.02 -5.57
CA GLY A 68 8.34 -12.09 -6.49
C GLY A 68 6.83 -12.21 -6.65
N ALA A 69 6.40 -13.15 -7.50
CA ALA A 69 5.00 -13.43 -7.76
C ALA A 69 4.21 -13.76 -6.48
N ASP A 70 2.90 -13.54 -6.51
CA ASP A 70 1.92 -14.00 -5.53
C ASP A 70 2.04 -13.29 -4.17
N PHE A 71 2.40 -12.00 -4.19
CA PHE A 71 2.59 -11.20 -2.99
C PHE A 71 1.27 -10.86 -2.30
N GLY A 72 1.26 -10.94 -0.97
CA GLY A 72 0.09 -10.66 -0.13
C GLY A 72 -0.92 -11.81 -0.08
N THR A 73 -0.51 -13.03 -0.41
CA THR A 73 -1.40 -14.21 -0.42
C THR A 73 -1.85 -14.63 0.99
N GLY A 74 -2.77 -15.59 1.04
CA GLY A 74 -3.32 -16.12 2.29
C GLY A 74 -4.51 -15.31 2.81
N SER A 75 -4.58 -15.14 4.13
CA SER A 75 -5.76 -14.55 4.79
C SER A 75 -5.93 -13.06 4.54
N SER A 76 -7.18 -12.59 4.50
CA SER A 76 -7.49 -11.16 4.44
C SER A 76 -7.02 -10.43 5.71
N ARG A 77 -5.97 -9.61 5.60
CA ARG A 77 -5.43 -8.81 6.72
C ARG A 77 -5.04 -7.41 6.26
N GLU A 78 -5.86 -6.42 6.61
CA GLU A 78 -5.54 -5.00 6.37
C GLU A 78 -4.24 -4.58 7.06
N HIS A 79 -3.94 -5.19 8.21
CA HIS A 79 -2.71 -4.95 8.96
C HIS A 79 -1.42 -5.22 8.17
N ALA A 80 -1.46 -6.10 7.14
CA ALA A 80 -0.29 -6.31 6.28
C ALA A 80 0.06 -5.05 5.48
N VAL A 81 -0.96 -4.34 5.01
CA VAL A 81 -0.82 -3.05 4.32
C VAL A 81 -0.36 -1.98 5.30
N TRP A 82 -0.93 -1.94 6.52
CA TRP A 82 -0.52 -0.97 7.54
C TRP A 82 0.92 -1.18 7.99
N ALA A 83 1.37 -2.43 8.15
CA ALA A 83 2.75 -2.73 8.50
C ALA A 83 3.74 -2.21 7.45
N LEU A 84 3.43 -2.37 6.17
CA LEU A 84 4.21 -1.82 5.06
C LEU A 84 4.21 -0.28 5.08
N GLY A 85 3.03 0.32 5.21
CA GLY A 85 2.87 1.78 5.23
C GLY A 85 3.54 2.44 6.43
N ASP A 86 3.34 1.91 7.64
CA ASP A 86 3.95 2.40 8.89
C ASP A 86 5.48 2.28 8.85
N TYR A 87 6.03 1.28 8.15
CA TYR A 87 7.47 1.14 7.95
C TYR A 87 8.03 2.19 6.99
N GLY A 88 7.21 2.69 6.06
CA GLY A 88 7.57 3.73 5.10
C GLY A 88 7.43 3.34 3.63
N PHE A 89 6.91 2.14 3.32
CA PHE A 89 6.65 1.76 1.94
C PHE A 89 5.51 2.57 1.33
N LYS A 90 5.78 3.15 0.17
CA LYS A 90 4.82 3.91 -0.63
C LYS A 90 4.34 3.11 -1.85
N ALA A 91 5.18 2.21 -2.36
CA ALA A 91 4.87 1.36 -3.49
C ALA A 91 5.41 -0.07 -3.32
N VAL A 92 4.65 -1.04 -3.83
CA VAL A 92 5.05 -2.45 -3.96
C VAL A 92 4.81 -2.90 -5.39
N PHE A 93 5.79 -3.58 -5.98
CA PHE A 93 5.73 -4.15 -7.31
C PHE A 93 5.90 -5.67 -7.24
N SER A 94 5.07 -6.37 -8.00
CA SER A 94 5.10 -7.83 -8.13
C SER A 94 4.45 -8.21 -9.45
N SER A 95 4.79 -9.38 -9.98
CA SER A 95 4.13 -9.94 -11.16
C SER A 95 2.72 -10.42 -10.88
N ARG A 96 2.38 -10.68 -9.61
CA ARG A 96 1.00 -10.98 -9.20
C ARG A 96 0.77 -10.63 -7.73
N PHE A 97 -0.37 -10.01 -7.45
CA PHE A 97 -0.84 -9.81 -6.08
C PHE A 97 -2.04 -10.71 -5.78
N ALA A 98 -2.26 -11.00 -4.50
CA ALA A 98 -3.57 -11.47 -4.06
C ALA A 98 -4.59 -10.33 -4.08
N ASP A 99 -5.78 -10.59 -4.64
CA ASP A 99 -6.78 -9.56 -4.92
C ASP A 99 -7.19 -8.74 -3.69
N ILE A 100 -7.35 -9.41 -2.55
CA ILE A 100 -7.74 -8.77 -1.29
C ILE A 100 -6.64 -7.82 -0.80
N PHE A 101 -5.38 -8.28 -0.82
CA PHE A 101 -4.25 -7.45 -0.41
C PHE A 101 -4.13 -6.22 -1.32
N ARG A 102 -4.26 -6.41 -2.64
CA ARG A 102 -4.23 -5.33 -3.63
C ARG A 102 -5.34 -4.31 -3.40
N GLY A 103 -6.58 -4.77 -3.18
CA GLY A 103 -7.72 -3.89 -2.90
C GLY A 103 -7.56 -3.08 -1.62
N ASN A 104 -7.04 -3.70 -0.55
CA ASN A 104 -6.76 -3.01 0.71
C ASN A 104 -5.63 -1.98 0.56
N SER A 105 -4.61 -2.30 -0.25
CA SER A 105 -3.47 -1.42 -0.50
C SER A 105 -3.90 -0.09 -1.13
N GLY A 106 -4.70 -0.16 -2.20
CA GLY A 106 -5.20 1.04 -2.88
C GLY A 106 -6.08 1.92 -1.98
N LYS A 107 -6.87 1.32 -1.10
CA LYS A 107 -7.70 2.05 -0.11
C LYS A 107 -6.88 2.73 0.99
N ALA A 108 -5.71 2.20 1.30
CA ALA A 108 -4.81 2.72 2.32
C ALA A 108 -3.76 3.71 1.77
N GLY A 109 -3.72 3.94 0.46
CA GLY A 109 -2.76 4.85 -0.17
C GLY A 109 -1.43 4.24 -0.57
N MET A 110 -1.35 2.91 -0.62
CA MET A 110 -0.18 2.20 -1.09
C MET A 110 -0.36 1.80 -2.55
N LEU A 111 0.59 2.19 -3.39
CA LEU A 111 0.63 1.77 -4.78
C LEU A 111 1.01 0.28 -4.88
N THR A 112 0.20 -0.49 -5.61
CA THR A 112 0.51 -1.90 -5.97
C THR A 112 0.53 -2.03 -7.49
N GLY A 113 1.72 -1.93 -8.08
CA GLY A 113 1.92 -1.99 -9.53
C GLY A 113 2.25 -3.40 -10.01
N LEU A 114 1.54 -3.88 -11.04
CA LEU A 114 1.86 -5.15 -11.69
C LEU A 114 3.00 -4.94 -12.68
N MET A 115 4.03 -5.78 -12.62
CA MET A 115 5.17 -5.73 -13.56
C MET A 115 5.50 -7.11 -14.07
N GLU A 116 6.01 -7.21 -15.29
CA GLU A 116 6.52 -8.48 -15.79
C GLU A 116 7.64 -9.00 -14.88
N GLN A 117 7.67 -10.33 -14.67
CA GLN A 117 8.65 -10.93 -13.77
C GLN A 117 10.10 -10.69 -14.23
N GLU A 118 10.30 -10.63 -15.55
CA GLU A 118 11.61 -10.34 -16.16
C GLU A 118 12.11 -8.93 -15.80
N ASP A 119 11.22 -7.92 -15.80
CA ASP A 119 11.56 -6.55 -15.40
C ASP A 119 11.91 -6.47 -13.91
N ILE A 120 11.17 -7.19 -13.06
CA ILE A 120 11.46 -7.28 -11.62
C ILE A 120 12.85 -7.89 -11.39
N GLU A 121 13.21 -8.93 -12.13
CA GLU A 121 14.54 -9.55 -12.03
C GLU A 121 15.66 -8.63 -12.50
N LEU A 122 15.44 -7.83 -13.54
CA LEU A 122 16.38 -6.80 -13.99
C LEU A 122 16.56 -5.74 -12.92
N ILE A 123 15.47 -5.24 -12.34
CA ILE A 123 15.51 -4.27 -11.24
C ILE A 123 16.26 -4.83 -10.03
N TRP A 124 16.03 -6.08 -9.64
CA TRP A 124 16.79 -6.70 -8.54
C TRP A 124 18.30 -6.66 -8.79
N LYS A 125 18.74 -7.00 -10.01
CA LYS A 125 20.17 -6.94 -10.38
C LYS A 125 20.72 -5.52 -10.30
N GLN A 126 19.95 -4.51 -10.73
CA GLN A 126 20.36 -3.10 -10.66
C GLN A 126 20.50 -2.61 -9.23
N LEU A 127 19.48 -2.87 -8.39
CA LEU A 127 19.49 -2.48 -6.97
C LEU A 127 20.71 -3.10 -6.26
N GLU A 128 20.94 -4.40 -6.48
CA GLU A 128 22.07 -5.12 -5.89
C GLU A 128 23.44 -4.67 -6.43
N SER A 129 23.48 -4.06 -7.62
CA SER A 129 24.70 -3.49 -8.18
C SER A 129 25.04 -2.08 -7.65
N GLY A 130 24.11 -1.47 -6.90
CA GLY A 130 24.29 -0.19 -6.21
C GLY A 130 23.33 0.93 -6.62
N ASP A 131 22.54 0.74 -7.68
CA ASP A 131 21.55 1.70 -8.18
C ASP A 131 20.28 1.71 -7.33
N THR A 132 20.41 2.06 -6.06
CA THR A 132 19.34 1.86 -5.05
C THR A 132 18.24 2.92 -5.05
N GLU A 133 18.43 4.05 -5.72
CA GLU A 133 17.40 5.08 -5.88
C GLU A 133 16.42 4.70 -6.99
N VAL A 134 15.13 4.77 -6.69
CA VAL A 134 14.03 4.42 -7.56
C VAL A 134 13.03 5.55 -7.62
N THR A 135 12.67 5.98 -8.83
CA THR A 135 11.57 6.91 -9.06
C THR A 135 10.37 6.19 -9.65
N VAL A 136 9.23 6.29 -8.96
CA VAL A 136 7.94 5.79 -9.40
C VAL A 136 7.09 6.96 -9.86
N ASP A 137 6.64 6.92 -11.11
CA ASP A 137 5.71 7.88 -11.68
C ASP A 137 4.36 7.18 -11.94
N LEU A 138 3.34 7.53 -11.15
CA LEU A 138 2.00 6.97 -11.28
C LEU A 138 1.25 7.56 -12.47
N GLU A 139 1.57 8.79 -12.88
CA GLU A 139 0.93 9.41 -14.02
C GLU A 139 1.34 8.69 -15.32
N ALA A 140 2.64 8.52 -15.52
CA ALA A 140 3.23 7.80 -16.66
C ALA A 140 3.18 6.27 -16.53
N ARG A 141 2.92 5.74 -15.32
CA ARG A 141 2.97 4.31 -14.98
C ARG A 141 4.33 3.68 -15.22
N THR A 142 5.37 4.38 -14.77
CA THR A 142 6.76 3.97 -14.96
C THR A 142 7.54 3.92 -13.66
N VAL A 143 8.52 3.02 -13.61
CA VAL A 143 9.56 2.94 -12.60
C VAL A 143 10.90 3.20 -13.26
N THR A 144 11.70 4.11 -12.72
CA THR A 144 13.05 4.41 -13.20
C THR A 144 14.09 3.96 -12.18
N VAL A 145 15.07 3.15 -12.60
CA VAL A 145 16.17 2.63 -11.78
C VAL A 145 17.46 2.63 -12.60
N GLY A 146 18.54 3.24 -12.10
CA GLY A 146 19.83 3.28 -12.80
C GLY A 146 19.76 3.86 -14.23
N GLY A 147 18.82 4.79 -14.47
CA GLY A 147 18.55 5.37 -15.80
C GLY A 147 17.71 4.51 -16.76
N ASN A 148 17.38 3.27 -16.39
CA ASN A 148 16.45 2.42 -17.13
C ASN A 148 15.02 2.67 -16.69
N VAL A 149 14.07 2.60 -17.63
CA VAL A 149 12.64 2.84 -17.41
C VAL A 149 11.86 1.57 -17.68
N TYR A 150 11.02 1.19 -16.72
CA TYR A 150 10.15 0.01 -16.75
C TYR A 150 8.70 0.47 -16.61
N SER A 151 7.77 -0.23 -17.28
CA SER A 151 6.34 0.03 -17.17
C SER A 151 5.68 -0.86 -16.12
N PHE A 152 4.59 -0.38 -15.52
CA PHE A 152 3.75 -1.21 -14.67
C PHE A 152 2.27 -0.97 -14.95
N ASP A 153 1.44 -1.96 -14.60
CA ASP A 153 0.00 -1.90 -14.73
C ASP A 153 -0.70 -1.64 -13.40
N ILE A 154 -1.72 -0.79 -13.48
CA ILE A 154 -2.67 -0.50 -12.41
C ILE A 154 -4.00 -0.11 -13.04
N ASP A 155 -5.12 -0.48 -12.41
CA ASP A 155 -6.43 -0.08 -12.91
C ASP A 155 -6.66 1.42 -12.72
N ASP A 156 -7.43 2.01 -13.65
CA ASP A 156 -7.64 3.46 -13.71
C ASP A 156 -8.31 4.02 -12.45
N TYR A 157 -9.17 3.23 -11.81
CA TYR A 157 -9.91 3.66 -10.62
C TYR A 157 -9.00 3.75 -9.40
N THR A 158 -8.17 2.73 -9.15
CA THR A 158 -7.16 2.78 -8.08
C THR A 158 -6.14 3.88 -8.34
N ARG A 159 -5.67 4.02 -9.59
CA ARG A 159 -4.76 5.12 -9.98
C ARG A 159 -5.38 6.48 -9.67
N TRP A 160 -6.62 6.71 -10.09
CA TRP A 160 -7.33 7.96 -9.81
C TRP A 160 -7.48 8.23 -8.31
N ARG A 161 -7.86 7.22 -7.52
CA ARG A 161 -7.95 7.35 -6.05
C ARG A 161 -6.63 7.81 -5.44
N LEU A 162 -5.53 7.15 -5.83
CA LEU A 162 -4.19 7.46 -5.35
C LEU A 162 -3.76 8.88 -5.73
N MET A 163 -3.94 9.28 -6.98
CA MET A 163 -3.60 10.63 -7.46
C MET A 163 -4.42 11.73 -6.80
N GLU A 164 -5.70 11.45 -6.49
CA GLU A 164 -6.57 12.41 -5.81
C GLU A 164 -6.53 12.32 -4.28
N GLY A 165 -5.84 11.35 -3.70
CA GLY A 165 -5.78 11.17 -2.24
C GLY A 165 -7.13 10.75 -1.64
N LEU A 166 -7.96 10.04 -2.40
CA LEU A 166 -9.30 9.61 -2.00
C LEU A 166 -9.30 8.23 -1.33
N ASP A 167 -9.63 8.23 -0.03
CA ASP A 167 -10.08 7.03 0.68
C ASP A 167 -11.62 6.88 0.60
N ASP A 168 -12.16 5.81 1.21
CA ASP A 168 -13.60 5.52 1.15
C ASP A 168 -14.45 6.65 1.78
N ILE A 169 -13.91 7.36 2.78
CA ILE A 169 -14.56 8.53 3.38
C ILE A 169 -14.50 9.70 2.41
N GLY A 170 -13.32 9.99 1.85
CA GLY A 170 -13.11 11.05 0.87
C GLY A 170 -14.02 10.90 -0.36
N LEU A 171 -14.28 9.67 -0.80
CA LEU A 171 -15.25 9.41 -1.86
C LEU A 171 -16.68 9.73 -1.45
N THR A 172 -17.08 9.28 -0.27
CA THR A 172 -18.43 9.55 0.25
C THR A 172 -18.67 11.05 0.40
N LEU A 173 -17.67 11.80 0.87
CA LEU A 173 -17.75 13.25 1.04
C LEU A 173 -17.89 14.01 -0.28
N ARG A 174 -17.50 13.44 -1.43
CA ARG A 174 -17.76 14.06 -2.74
C ARG A 174 -19.24 14.10 -3.10
N ASP A 175 -20.03 13.21 -2.52
CA ASP A 175 -21.48 13.12 -2.72
C ASP A 175 -22.26 13.86 -1.62
N GLU A 176 -21.61 14.65 -0.77
CA GLU A 176 -22.23 15.37 0.36
C GLU A 176 -23.50 16.12 -0.06
N ASN A 177 -23.46 16.88 -1.15
CA ASN A 177 -24.63 17.61 -1.65
C ASN A 177 -25.78 16.66 -2.06
N ALA A 178 -25.48 15.53 -2.68
CA ALA A 178 -26.49 14.55 -3.08
C ALA A 178 -27.11 13.87 -1.84
N ILE A 179 -26.28 13.56 -0.84
CA ILE A 179 -26.68 13.02 0.46
C ILE A 179 -27.61 14.02 1.16
N SER A 180 -27.19 15.28 1.33
CA SER A 180 -28.00 16.33 1.95
C SER A 180 -29.34 16.55 1.23
N ASN A 181 -29.33 16.56 -0.11
CA ASN A 181 -30.54 16.70 -0.91
C ASN A 181 -31.51 15.53 -0.72
N PHE A 182 -31.00 14.31 -0.61
CA PHE A 182 -31.82 13.13 -0.32
C PHE A 182 -32.38 13.17 1.10
N GLU A 183 -31.57 13.54 2.10
CA GLU A 183 -31.98 13.64 3.50
C GLU A 183 -33.08 14.71 3.70
N ASN A 184 -32.95 15.88 3.07
CA ASN A 184 -33.95 16.95 3.12
C ASN A 184 -35.31 16.53 2.51
N LYS A 185 -35.33 15.55 1.61
CA LYS A 185 -36.54 15.04 0.95
C LYS A 185 -37.06 13.75 1.59
N ARG A 186 -36.39 13.23 2.63
CA ARG A 186 -36.73 11.96 3.26
C ARG A 186 -38.03 12.10 4.06
N PRO A 187 -39.04 11.23 3.84
CA PRO A 187 -40.30 11.29 4.59
C PRO A 187 -40.10 11.16 6.10
N ALA A 188 -40.78 11.99 6.88
CA ALA A 188 -40.63 12.07 8.34
C ALA A 188 -41.04 10.79 9.11
N PHE A 189 -41.83 9.90 8.49
CA PHE A 189 -42.21 8.63 9.11
C PHE A 189 -41.08 7.58 9.10
N LYS A 190 -40.01 7.80 8.34
CA LYS A 190 -38.85 6.90 8.34
C LYS A 190 -37.99 7.15 9.59
N PRO A 191 -37.32 6.12 10.13
CA PRO A 191 -36.35 6.31 11.21
C PRO A 191 -35.30 7.37 10.84
N ALA A 192 -35.02 8.25 11.79
CA ALA A 192 -34.02 9.31 11.69
C ALA A 192 -32.99 9.15 12.81
N VAL A 193 -31.74 9.50 12.51
CA VAL A 193 -30.67 9.59 13.53
C VAL A 193 -30.83 10.95 14.22
N ALA A 194 -30.92 10.96 15.55
CA ALA A 194 -31.04 12.22 16.29
C ALA A 194 -29.77 13.08 16.08
N PRO A 195 -29.89 14.39 15.86
CA PRO A 195 -28.72 15.27 15.79
C PRO A 195 -27.91 15.14 17.08
N GLY A 196 -26.65 14.70 16.99
CA GLY A 196 -25.71 14.61 18.12
C GLY A 196 -25.42 13.21 18.69
N SER A 197 -25.90 12.12 18.07
CA SER A 197 -25.59 10.75 18.53
C SER A 197 -24.34 10.11 17.89
N GLY A 198 -23.51 10.89 17.19
CA GLY A 198 -22.23 10.42 16.67
C GLY A 198 -21.11 10.60 17.70
N PRO A 199 -20.12 9.69 17.78
CA PRO A 199 -18.95 9.91 18.62
C PRO A 199 -18.23 11.16 18.11
N VAL A 200 -18.03 12.14 18.99
CA VAL A 200 -17.17 13.30 18.72
C VAL A 200 -15.76 12.74 18.53
N ALA A 201 -15.28 12.67 17.30
CA ALA A 201 -13.88 12.42 17.03
C ALA A 201 -13.10 13.64 17.54
N GLN A 202 -12.50 13.52 18.71
CA GLN A 202 -11.50 14.47 19.18
C GLN A 202 -10.26 14.30 18.30
N VAL A 203 -9.93 15.36 17.56
CA VAL A 203 -8.69 15.52 16.79
C VAL A 203 -7.58 15.93 17.74
#